data_AF-A0A1G0V990-F1
#
_entry.id   AF-A0A1G0V990-F1
#
_cell.length_a   1.000
_cell.length_b   1.000
_cell.length_c   1.000
_cell.angle_alpha   90.00
_cell.angle_beta   90.00
_cell.angle_gamma   90.00
#
_symmetry.space_group_name_H-M   'P 1'
#
loop_
_entity.id
_entity.type
_entity.pdbx_description
1 polymer ?
#
loop_
_entity_poly.entity_id
_entity_poly.type
_entity_poly.pdbx_seq_one_letter_code
_entity_poly.pdbx_strand_id
1 'polypeptide(L)'
;MKIAEIYSHLNGEEYLIVHHKSLYNEINKVINDVNANALMTKISKEKTMRGKMLYNPIALNKTFNEKFRKLSWNETRYKYYVTTDRKYMEEMLTLSYQEQKEFLISKGITSPISSYKQTDFVKNRIAVEVQFGKYAFVAFDLFVKHLLFYSGGIINVGVEILPIKKMQSIMSSGVAYYEGEVYNILRHGRINPPVPLLIIGIEP
;
A
#
# COMPACT_ATOMS: atom_id res chain seq x y z
N MET A 1 0.25 -13.07 14.00
CA MET A 1 -0.01 -13.69 12.69
C MET A 1 1.32 -14.25 12.25
N LYS A 2 1.42 -14.78 11.04
CA LYS A 2 2.70 -15.12 10.43
C LYS A 2 2.75 -14.69 8.98
N ILE A 3 3.97 -14.48 8.52
CA ILE A 3 4.27 -14.28 7.10
C ILE A 3 4.31 -15.67 6.46
N ALA A 4 3.44 -15.90 5.48
CA ALA A 4 3.35 -17.15 4.76
C ALA A 4 4.11 -17.08 3.42
N GLU A 5 4.05 -15.94 2.75
CA GLU A 5 4.60 -15.75 1.41
C GLU A 5 5.20 -14.34 1.28
N ILE A 6 6.24 -14.22 0.46
CA ILE A 6 6.91 -12.94 0.16
C ILE A 6 7.17 -12.86 -1.35
N TYR A 7 6.89 -11.69 -1.93
CA TYR A 7 7.28 -11.36 -3.29
C TYR A 7 8.04 -10.03 -3.30
N SER A 8 9.32 -10.09 -3.66
CA SER A 8 10.20 -8.92 -3.82
C SER A 8 10.18 -8.45 -5.28
N HIS A 9 9.49 -7.35 -5.55
CA HIS A 9 9.44 -6.73 -6.86
C HIS A 9 10.52 -5.66 -6.98
N LEU A 10 11.34 -5.75 -8.04
CA LEU A 10 12.50 -4.88 -8.26
C LEU A 10 13.43 -4.79 -7.03
N ASN A 11 13.63 -5.94 -6.38
CA ASN A 11 14.49 -6.10 -5.20
C ASN A 11 14.11 -5.20 -4.01
N GLY A 12 12.81 -4.95 -3.82
CA GLY A 12 12.29 -4.11 -2.74
C GLY A 12 12.61 -4.65 -1.35
N GLU A 13 12.57 -5.98 -1.18
CA GLU A 13 12.97 -6.61 0.09
C GLU A 13 14.45 -6.44 0.38
N GLU A 14 15.30 -6.70 -0.61
CA GLU A 14 16.75 -6.60 -0.49
C GLU A 14 17.16 -5.18 -0.15
N TYR A 15 16.53 -4.17 -0.77
CA TYR A 15 16.73 -2.77 -0.41
C TYR A 15 16.41 -2.53 1.08
N LEU A 16 15.30 -3.08 1.58
CA LEU A 16 14.93 -2.98 2.99
C LEU A 16 15.95 -3.68 3.90
N ILE A 17 16.41 -4.88 3.54
CA ILE A 17 17.40 -5.64 4.31
C ILE A 17 18.74 -4.90 4.40
N VAL A 18 19.19 -4.30 3.31
CA VAL A 18 20.50 -3.63 3.23
C VAL A 18 20.46 -2.23 3.84
N HIS A 19 19.45 -1.43 3.52
CA HIS A 19 19.43 0.00 3.84
C HIS A 19 18.48 0.36 5.00
N HIS A 20 17.47 -0.48 5.28
CA HIS A 20 16.42 -0.18 6.26
C HIS A 20 16.10 -1.38 7.17
N LYS A 21 17.11 -2.16 7.56
CA LYS A 21 16.95 -3.43 8.30
C LYS A 21 16.11 -3.28 9.58
N SER A 22 16.25 -2.16 10.28
CA SER A 22 15.44 -1.87 11.47
C SER A 22 13.95 -1.77 11.14
N LEU A 23 13.58 -1.08 10.06
CA LEU A 23 12.18 -0.95 9.62
C LEU A 23 11.62 -2.28 9.11
N TYR A 24 12.41 -3.07 8.39
CA TYR A 24 12.02 -4.42 7.98
C TYR A 24 11.67 -5.30 9.19
N ASN A 25 12.51 -5.25 10.23
CA ASN A 25 12.25 -5.94 11.50
C ASN A 25 11.01 -5.41 12.23
N GLU A 26 10.76 -4.09 12.19
CA GLU A 26 9.53 -3.51 12.75
C GLU A 26 8.28 -4.02 12.04
N ILE A 27 8.27 -4.05 10.70
CA ILE A 27 7.15 -4.57 9.91
C ILE A 27 6.87 -6.03 10.27
N ASN A 28 7.90 -6.87 10.29
CA ASN A 28 7.80 -8.29 10.65
C ASN A 28 7.26 -8.46 12.08
N LYS A 29 7.76 -7.65 13.03
CA LYS A 29 7.28 -7.67 14.41
C LYS A 29 5.81 -7.28 14.51
N VAL A 30 5.37 -6.23 13.81
CA VAL A 30 3.97 -5.80 13.81
C VAL A 30 3.06 -6.93 13.32
N ILE A 31 3.41 -7.59 12.21
CA ILE A 31 2.65 -8.74 11.67
C ILE A 31 2.58 -9.88 12.70
N ASN A 32 3.72 -10.25 13.27
CA ASN A 32 3.81 -11.36 14.22
C ASN A 32 2.98 -11.10 15.49
N ASP A 33 2.97 -9.85 15.98
CA ASP A 33 2.27 -9.48 17.22
C ASP A 33 0.72 -9.39 17.07
N VAL A 34 0.14 -9.49 15.86
CA VAL A 34 -1.32 -9.46 15.66
C VAL A 34 -1.93 -10.83 15.97
N ASN A 35 -2.83 -10.94 16.94
CA ASN A 35 -3.59 -12.19 17.15
C ASN A 35 -4.85 -12.19 16.27
N ALA A 36 -4.77 -12.75 15.06
CA ALA A 36 -5.91 -12.77 14.14
C ALA A 36 -7.11 -13.58 14.67
N ASN A 37 -6.88 -14.67 15.41
CA ASN A 37 -7.96 -15.51 15.95
C ASN A 37 -8.89 -14.72 16.89
N ALA A 38 -8.35 -13.79 17.67
CA ALA A 38 -9.13 -12.89 18.52
C ALA A 38 -9.97 -11.87 17.71
N LEU A 39 -9.72 -11.72 16.42
CA LEU A 39 -10.37 -10.78 15.51
C LEU A 39 -11.37 -11.46 14.57
N MET A 40 -11.62 -12.76 14.75
CA MET A 40 -12.65 -13.54 14.05
C MET A 40 -14.04 -13.27 14.66
N THR A 41 -14.50 -12.02 14.59
CA THR A 41 -15.70 -11.54 15.31
C THR A 41 -16.88 -11.22 14.38
N LYS A 42 -16.72 -11.38 13.06
CA LYS A 42 -17.74 -11.00 12.09
C LYS A 42 -18.66 -12.18 11.77
N ILE A 43 -19.96 -12.04 12.03
CA ILE A 43 -20.97 -12.99 11.53
C ILE A 43 -21.36 -12.60 10.11
N SER A 44 -21.20 -13.51 9.16
CA SER A 44 -21.53 -13.24 7.76
C SER A 44 -23.03 -13.17 7.51
N LYS A 45 -23.43 -12.20 6.68
CA LYS A 45 -24.80 -12.05 6.14
C LYS A 45 -24.89 -12.41 4.65
N GLU A 46 -23.78 -12.83 4.04
CA GLU A 46 -23.72 -13.12 2.61
C GLU A 46 -24.43 -14.46 2.30
N LYS A 47 -25.16 -14.52 1.17
CA LYS A 47 -26.00 -15.68 0.81
C LYS A 47 -25.24 -17.01 0.85
N THR A 48 -23.98 -17.02 0.43
CA THR A 48 -23.13 -18.21 0.30
C THR A 48 -22.48 -18.68 1.61
N MET A 49 -22.54 -17.88 2.67
CA MET A 49 -21.82 -18.12 3.93
C MET A 49 -22.53 -17.58 5.17
N ARG A 50 -23.85 -17.40 5.08
CA ARG A 50 -24.69 -16.83 6.14
C ARG A 50 -24.47 -17.57 7.46
N GLY A 51 -24.23 -16.81 8.53
CA GLY A 51 -24.01 -17.36 9.88
C GLY A 51 -22.59 -17.82 10.19
N LYS A 52 -21.68 -17.90 9.19
CA LYS A 52 -20.27 -18.22 9.46
C LYS A 52 -19.59 -17.08 10.22
N MET A 53 -18.75 -17.44 11.18
CA MET A 53 -17.79 -16.53 11.80
C MET A 53 -16.64 -16.30 10.83
N LEU A 54 -16.25 -15.04 10.66
CA LEU A 54 -15.22 -14.58 9.72
C LEU A 54 -14.27 -13.61 10.42
N TYR A 55 -13.08 -13.43 9.85
CA TYR A 55 -12.21 -12.33 10.23
C TYR A 55 -12.87 -11.00 9.91
N ASN A 56 -12.77 -10.07 10.86
CA ASN A 56 -13.33 -8.73 10.74
C ASN A 56 -12.26 -7.77 10.18
N PRO A 57 -12.38 -7.32 8.91
CA PRO A 57 -11.40 -6.42 8.29
C PRO A 57 -11.21 -5.10 9.06
N ILE A 58 -12.29 -4.58 9.65
CA ILE A 58 -12.25 -3.32 10.42
C ILE A 58 -11.42 -3.52 11.69
N ALA A 59 -11.62 -4.64 12.39
CA ALA A 59 -10.86 -4.96 13.60
C ALA A 59 -9.38 -5.26 13.28
N LEU A 60 -9.10 -5.93 12.16
CA LEU A 60 -7.74 -6.14 11.67
C LEU A 60 -7.05 -4.81 11.35
N ASN A 61 -7.67 -3.97 10.52
CA ASN A 61 -7.12 -2.65 10.16
C ASN A 61 -6.85 -1.80 11.41
N LYS A 62 -7.78 -1.76 12.37
CA LYS A 62 -7.59 -1.05 13.64
C LYS A 62 -6.38 -1.58 14.42
N THR A 63 -6.23 -2.90 14.52
CA THR A 63 -5.12 -3.54 15.26
C THR A 63 -3.77 -3.23 14.61
N PHE A 64 -3.69 -3.32 13.27
CA PHE A 64 -2.47 -2.96 12.54
C PHE A 64 -2.14 -1.46 12.71
N ASN A 65 -3.15 -0.60 12.60
CA ASN A 65 -2.97 0.85 12.79
C ASN A 65 -2.41 1.17 14.17
N GLU A 66 -2.98 0.64 15.25
CA GLU A 66 -2.49 0.85 16.61
C GLU A 66 -1.03 0.40 16.78
N LYS A 67 -0.66 -0.75 16.19
CA LYS A 67 0.71 -1.29 16.28
C LYS A 67 1.72 -0.46 15.50
N PHE A 68 1.40 -0.09 14.26
CA PHE A 68 2.27 0.76 13.45
C PHE A 68 2.44 2.16 14.06
N ARG A 69 1.35 2.77 14.56
CA ARG A 69 1.39 4.08 15.21
C ARG A 69 2.23 4.09 16.49
N LYS A 70 2.23 3.00 17.27
CA LYS A 70 3.11 2.83 18.44
C LYS A 70 4.60 2.84 18.07
N LEU A 71 4.93 2.48 16.83
CA LEU A 71 6.29 2.51 16.28
C LEU A 71 6.55 3.79 15.45
N SER A 72 5.70 4.81 15.59
CA SER A 72 5.82 6.11 14.92
C SER A 72 5.77 6.03 13.39
N TRP A 73 5.06 5.05 12.84
CA TRP A 73 4.66 5.06 11.43
C TRP A 73 3.48 6.00 11.27
N ASN A 74 3.59 6.98 10.38
CA ASN A 74 2.62 8.06 10.29
C ASN A 74 1.99 8.14 8.91
N GLU A 75 0.73 8.57 8.89
CA GLU A 75 0.07 8.94 7.65
C GLU A 75 0.83 10.07 6.96
N THR A 76 0.98 9.95 5.64
CA THR A 76 1.57 10.99 4.80
C THR A 76 0.63 11.35 3.67
N ARG A 77 0.42 12.65 3.48
CA ARG A 77 -0.33 13.20 2.36
C ARG A 77 0.63 13.86 1.37
N TYR A 78 0.59 13.40 0.12
CA TYR A 78 1.31 14.00 -0.99
C TYR A 78 0.35 14.82 -1.85
N LYS A 79 0.58 16.13 -1.92
CA LYS A 79 -0.18 17.07 -2.73
C LYS A 79 0.61 17.39 -4.00
N TYR A 80 -0.09 17.48 -5.12
CA TYR A 80 0.50 17.74 -6.44
C TYR A 80 -0.50 18.43 -7.34
N TYR A 81 -0.02 19.07 -8.40
CA TYR A 81 -0.87 19.57 -9.49
C TYR A 81 -0.86 18.58 -10.65
N VAL A 82 -1.99 18.47 -11.35
CA VAL A 82 -2.11 17.60 -12.53
C VAL A 82 -1.94 18.39 -13.83
N THR A 83 -1.40 17.71 -14.83
CA THR A 83 -1.30 18.20 -16.21
C THR A 83 -1.44 17.03 -17.18
N THR A 84 -1.93 17.30 -18.38
CA THR A 84 -1.95 16.35 -19.50
C THR A 84 -0.75 16.53 -20.44
N ASP A 85 0.09 17.56 -20.21
CA ASP A 85 1.34 17.75 -20.94
C ASP A 85 2.48 16.97 -20.27
N ARG A 86 3.08 16.04 -21.01
CA ARG A 86 4.13 15.17 -20.51
C ARG A 86 5.40 15.92 -20.10
N LYS A 87 5.81 16.94 -20.85
CA LYS A 87 7.03 17.71 -20.55
C LYS A 87 6.86 18.46 -19.24
N TYR A 88 5.68 19.07 -19.08
CA TYR A 88 5.33 19.77 -17.84
C TYR A 88 5.29 18.81 -16.66
N MET A 89 4.72 17.61 -16.82
CA MET A 89 4.71 16.59 -15.77
C MET A 89 6.14 16.21 -15.34
N GLU A 90 7.03 15.94 -16.29
CA GLU A 90 8.43 15.57 -16.01
C GLU A 90 9.19 16.69 -15.28
N GLU A 91 9.02 17.95 -15.68
CA GLU A 91 9.61 19.13 -15.00
C GLU A 91 9.03 19.34 -13.59
N MET A 92 7.74 19.05 -13.39
CA MET A 92 7.06 19.25 -12.12
C MET A 92 7.43 18.24 -11.03
N LEU A 93 7.94 17.06 -11.37
CA LEU A 93 8.23 16.00 -10.40
C LEU A 93 9.24 16.42 -9.33
N THR A 94 10.18 17.29 -9.66
CA THR A 94 11.20 17.79 -8.74
C THR A 94 10.79 19.06 -7.98
N LEU A 95 9.63 19.64 -8.33
CA LEU A 95 9.13 20.88 -7.74
C LEU A 95 8.27 20.61 -6.51
N SER A 96 8.35 21.49 -5.52
CA SER A 96 7.39 21.51 -4.42
C SER A 96 5.98 21.82 -4.91
N TYR A 97 4.97 21.52 -4.09
CA TYR A 97 3.56 21.77 -4.44
C TYR A 97 3.28 23.22 -4.87
N GLN A 98 3.93 24.20 -4.21
CA GLN A 98 3.76 25.62 -4.55
C GLN A 98 4.45 25.97 -5.86
N GLU A 99 5.68 25.48 -6.07
CA GLU A 99 6.44 25.68 -7.31
C GLU A 99 5.76 25.02 -8.51
N GLN A 100 5.12 23.85 -8.33
CA GLN A 100 4.30 23.22 -9.37
C GLN A 100 3.16 24.13 -9.85
N LYS A 101 2.49 24.82 -8.93
CA LYS A 101 1.43 25.77 -9.25
C LYS A 101 1.98 26.94 -10.07
N GLU A 102 3.07 27.54 -9.60
CA GLU A 102 3.72 28.70 -10.23
C GLU A 102 4.24 28.34 -11.62
N PHE A 103 4.83 27.15 -11.76
CA PHE A 103 5.27 26.60 -13.03
C PHE A 103 4.10 26.51 -14.03
N LEU A 104 2.98 25.89 -13.67
CA LEU A 104 1.82 25.76 -14.55
C LEU A 104 1.25 27.12 -14.96
N ILE A 105 1.18 28.08 -14.03
CA ILE A 105 0.75 29.46 -14.32
C ILE A 105 1.71 30.13 -15.31
N SER A 106 3.03 29.95 -15.13
CA SER A 106 4.04 30.50 -16.05
C SER A 106 3.94 29.95 -17.48
N LYS A 107 3.38 28.74 -17.64
CA LYS A 107 3.10 28.11 -18.94
C LYS A 107 1.73 28.47 -19.52
N GLY A 108 1.00 29.40 -18.90
CA GLY A 108 -0.30 29.89 -19.36
C GLY A 108 -1.51 29.07 -18.88
N ILE A 109 -1.34 28.13 -17.95
CA ILE A 109 -2.49 27.42 -17.35
C ILE A 109 -3.14 28.33 -16.30
N THR A 110 -4.33 28.82 -16.62
CA THR A 110 -5.06 29.80 -15.79
C THR A 110 -5.72 29.20 -14.56
N SER A 111 -6.02 27.90 -14.58
CA SER A 111 -6.62 27.17 -13.45
C SER A 111 -5.92 25.84 -13.19
N PRO A 112 -4.73 25.85 -12.56
CA PRO A 112 -4.04 24.61 -12.18
C PRO A 112 -4.90 23.74 -11.26
N ILE A 113 -5.06 22.47 -11.62
CA ILE A 113 -5.90 21.53 -10.87
C ILE A 113 -5.07 20.86 -9.78
N SER A 114 -5.42 21.12 -8.53
CA SER A 114 -4.80 20.48 -7.37
C SER A 114 -5.37 19.09 -7.13
N SER A 115 -4.50 18.15 -6.76
CA SER A 115 -4.86 16.82 -6.29
C SER A 115 -4.00 16.40 -5.11
N TYR A 116 -4.38 15.30 -4.46
CA TYR A 116 -3.57 14.68 -3.42
C TYR A 116 -3.84 13.18 -3.34
N LYS A 117 -2.87 12.47 -2.79
CA LYS A 117 -3.02 11.10 -2.29
C LYS A 117 -2.48 10.99 -0.88
N GLN A 118 -2.94 9.97 -0.20
CA GLN A 118 -2.64 9.72 1.19
C GLN A 118 -2.36 8.23 1.37
N THR A 119 -1.36 7.93 2.18
CA THR A 119 -0.96 6.57 2.56
C THR A 119 -0.91 6.49 4.08
N ASP A 120 -1.24 5.33 4.62
CA ASP A 120 -1.52 5.16 6.05
C ASP A 120 -0.26 5.19 6.92
N PHE A 121 0.83 4.59 6.44
CA PHE A 121 2.04 4.36 7.23
C PHE A 121 3.29 4.66 6.42
N VAL A 122 3.95 5.79 6.71
CA VAL A 122 5.26 6.15 6.15
C VAL A 122 6.25 6.38 7.27
N LYS A 123 7.46 5.85 7.09
CA LYS A 123 8.61 6.08 7.97
C LYS A 123 9.89 5.93 7.17
N ASN A 124 10.78 6.93 7.28
CA ASN A 124 12.07 7.00 6.57
C ASN A 124 11.99 6.54 5.10
N ARG A 125 11.03 7.12 4.34
CA ARG A 125 10.81 6.85 2.91
C ARG A 125 10.38 5.42 2.58
N ILE A 126 9.87 4.66 3.53
CA ILE A 126 9.19 3.39 3.29
C ILE A 126 7.69 3.62 3.53
N ALA A 127 6.85 3.25 2.57
CA ALA A 127 5.39 3.21 2.78
C ALA A 127 4.94 1.78 3.05
N VAL A 128 4.01 1.60 3.98
CA VAL A 128 3.32 0.34 4.25
C VAL A 128 1.83 0.55 4.09
N GLU A 129 1.18 -0.35 3.38
CA GLU A 129 -0.26 -0.43 3.21
C GLU A 129 -0.73 -1.80 3.69
N VAL A 130 -1.79 -1.82 4.50
CA VAL A 130 -2.39 -3.05 5.01
C VAL A 130 -3.76 -3.18 4.37
N GLN A 131 -3.93 -4.17 3.49
CA GLN A 131 -5.13 -4.27 2.67
C GLN A 131 -5.94 -5.52 2.98
N PHE A 132 -7.02 -5.30 3.73
CA PHE A 132 -8.15 -6.23 3.87
C PHE A 132 -9.39 -5.74 3.11
N GLY A 133 -9.19 -4.82 2.15
CA GLY A 133 -10.22 -4.19 1.32
C GLY A 133 -10.53 -4.95 0.03
N LYS A 134 -11.39 -4.34 -0.81
CA LYS A 134 -11.75 -4.91 -2.11
C LYS A 134 -10.58 -4.87 -3.09
N TYR A 135 -10.50 -5.87 -3.97
CA TYR A 135 -9.43 -5.99 -5.01
C TYR A 135 -9.16 -4.70 -5.80
N ALA A 136 -10.20 -3.91 -6.11
CA ALA A 136 -10.05 -2.67 -6.86
C ALA A 136 -9.18 -1.61 -6.14
N PHE A 137 -9.19 -1.58 -4.81
CA PHE A 137 -8.38 -0.66 -4.02
C PHE A 137 -6.91 -1.09 -3.98
N VAL A 138 -6.64 -2.40 -3.96
CA VAL A 138 -5.27 -2.92 -3.94
C VAL A 138 -4.58 -2.70 -5.28
N ALA A 139 -5.29 -2.91 -6.39
CA ALA A 139 -4.77 -2.54 -7.72
C ALA A 139 -4.45 -1.04 -7.80
N PHE A 140 -5.29 -0.17 -7.22
CA PHE A 140 -5.01 1.25 -7.15
C PHE A 140 -3.75 1.55 -6.32
N ASP A 141 -3.56 0.86 -5.20
CA ASP A 141 -2.40 1.05 -4.33
C ASP A 141 -1.09 0.65 -5.01
N LEU A 142 -1.06 -0.55 -5.61
CA LEU A 142 0.10 -1.11 -6.30
C LEU A 142 0.53 -0.29 -7.52
N PHE A 143 -0.42 0.12 -8.37
CA PHE A 143 -0.10 0.73 -9.67
C PHE A 143 -0.21 2.25 -9.71
N VAL A 144 -0.92 2.88 -8.77
CA VAL A 144 -1.12 4.34 -8.76
C VAL A 144 -0.49 4.97 -7.52
N LYS A 145 -0.85 4.52 -6.32
CA LYS A 145 -0.44 5.18 -5.08
C LYS A 145 1.07 5.04 -4.83
N HIS A 146 1.61 3.82 -4.78
CA HIS A 146 3.04 3.63 -4.54
C HIS A 146 3.89 4.31 -5.62
N LEU A 147 3.48 4.22 -6.89
CA LEU A 147 4.17 4.88 -8.00
C LEU A 147 4.21 6.40 -7.83
N LEU A 148 3.08 7.03 -7.47
CA LEU A 148 3.01 8.47 -7.27
C LEU A 148 3.91 8.94 -6.11
N PHE A 149 3.92 8.20 -4.99
CA PHE A 149 4.78 8.53 -3.86
C PHE A 149 6.27 8.30 -4.19
N TYR A 150 6.58 7.30 -5.01
CA TYR A 150 7.93 7.01 -5.46
C TYR A 150 8.44 8.08 -6.43
N SER A 151 7.68 8.42 -7.47
CA SER A 151 8.05 9.45 -8.45
C SER A 151 8.12 10.84 -7.85
N GLY A 152 7.25 11.14 -6.87
CA GLY A 152 7.31 12.36 -6.08
C GLY A 152 8.43 12.40 -5.04
N GLY A 153 9.30 11.37 -5.00
CA GLY A 153 10.43 11.31 -4.09
C GLY A 153 10.03 11.25 -2.61
N ILE A 154 8.84 10.73 -2.28
CA ILE A 154 8.38 10.56 -0.90
C ILE A 154 8.82 9.21 -0.33
N ILE A 155 8.83 8.17 -1.16
CA ILE A 155 9.25 6.82 -0.79
C ILE A 155 10.31 6.27 -1.73
N ASN A 156 11.04 5.28 -1.26
CA ASN A 156 11.97 4.47 -2.06
C ASN A 156 11.43 3.05 -2.27
N VAL A 157 10.62 2.53 -1.33
CA VAL A 157 9.98 1.21 -1.40
C VAL A 157 8.55 1.31 -0.85
N GLY A 158 7.61 0.68 -1.56
CA GLY A 158 6.27 0.40 -1.04
C GLY A 158 6.15 -1.03 -0.50
N VAL A 159 5.45 -1.20 0.61
CA VAL A 159 5.17 -2.51 1.22
C VAL A 159 3.67 -2.73 1.24
N GLU A 160 3.23 -3.86 0.71
CA GLU A 160 1.81 -4.23 0.65
C GLU A 160 1.57 -5.50 1.46
N ILE A 161 0.76 -5.41 2.52
CA ILE A 161 0.45 -6.54 3.40
C ILE A 161 -0.96 -7.04 3.06
N LEU A 162 -1.05 -8.28 2.59
CA LEU A 162 -2.28 -8.91 2.09
C LEU A 162 -2.54 -10.25 2.77
N PRO A 163 -3.81 -10.64 3.01
CA PRO A 163 -4.11 -12.01 3.40
C PRO A 163 -3.78 -12.97 2.25
N ILE A 164 -3.22 -14.14 2.54
CA ILE A 164 -3.17 -15.22 1.53
C ILE A 164 -4.57 -15.78 1.27
N LYS A 165 -4.77 -16.53 0.18
CA LYS A 165 -6.06 -17.06 -0.22
C LYS A 165 -6.74 -17.88 0.88
N LYS A 166 -5.95 -18.67 1.61
CA LYS A 166 -6.42 -19.45 2.75
C LYS A 166 -7.07 -18.57 3.83
N MET A 167 -6.43 -17.46 4.23
CA MET A 167 -7.03 -16.51 5.17
C MET A 167 -8.22 -15.78 4.55
N GLN A 168 -8.08 -15.29 3.31
CA GLN A 168 -9.14 -14.57 2.60
C GLN A 168 -10.43 -15.40 2.47
N SER A 169 -10.33 -16.72 2.35
CA SER A 169 -11.50 -17.63 2.28
C SER A 169 -12.40 -17.59 3.54
N ILE A 170 -11.87 -17.07 4.65
CA ILE A 170 -12.55 -16.88 5.94
C ILE A 170 -12.78 -15.37 6.19
N MET A 171 -12.86 -14.57 5.12
CA MET A 171 -13.20 -13.16 5.12
C MET A 171 -14.44 -12.92 4.25
N SER A 172 -14.88 -11.67 4.16
CA SER A 172 -15.95 -11.30 3.24
C SER A 172 -15.55 -11.48 1.77
N SER A 173 -16.55 -11.71 0.91
CA SER A 173 -16.31 -11.87 -0.52
C SER A 173 -15.68 -10.62 -1.13
N GLY A 174 -14.80 -10.82 -2.11
CA GLY A 174 -14.15 -9.76 -2.88
C GLY A 174 -13.00 -9.04 -2.18
N VAL A 175 -12.60 -9.49 -0.98
CA VAL A 175 -11.34 -9.07 -0.37
C VAL A 175 -10.17 -9.55 -1.24
N ALA A 176 -9.21 -8.68 -1.49
CA ALA A 176 -8.00 -9.00 -2.25
C ALA A 176 -7.16 -10.06 -1.51
N TYR A 177 -6.31 -10.79 -2.24
CA TYR A 177 -5.44 -11.79 -1.64
C TYR A 177 -4.10 -11.83 -2.36
N TYR A 178 -3.06 -12.16 -1.60
CA TYR A 178 -1.66 -12.16 -2.02
C TYR A 178 -1.45 -12.80 -3.40
N GLU A 179 -1.92 -14.03 -3.59
CA GLU A 179 -1.70 -14.81 -4.81
C GLU A 179 -2.31 -14.12 -6.04
N GLY A 180 -3.48 -13.50 -5.88
CA GLY A 180 -4.15 -12.78 -6.95
C GLY A 180 -3.41 -11.51 -7.34
N GLU A 181 -2.91 -10.76 -6.36
CA GLU A 181 -2.24 -9.48 -6.62
C GLU A 181 -0.79 -9.66 -7.12
N VAL A 182 -0.07 -10.65 -6.61
CA VAL A 182 1.23 -11.04 -7.19
C VAL A 182 1.05 -11.53 -8.62
N TYR A 183 0.02 -12.33 -8.90
CA TYR A 183 -0.31 -12.73 -10.27
C TYR A 183 -0.61 -11.52 -11.17
N ASN A 184 -1.32 -10.50 -10.67
CA ASN A 184 -1.54 -9.26 -11.42
C ASN A 184 -0.22 -8.57 -11.77
N ILE A 185 0.71 -8.40 -10.82
CA ILE A 185 2.03 -7.80 -11.08
C ILE A 185 2.83 -8.61 -12.11
N LEU A 186 2.94 -9.93 -11.92
CA LEU A 186 3.68 -10.79 -12.83
C LEU A 186 3.17 -10.70 -14.28
N ARG A 187 1.85 -10.53 -14.46
CA ARG A 187 1.24 -10.36 -15.78
C ARG A 187 1.55 -9.03 -16.46
N HIS A 188 1.90 -7.98 -15.71
CA HIS A 188 2.32 -6.70 -16.28
C HIS A 188 3.77 -6.72 -16.79
N GLY A 189 4.50 -7.81 -16.55
CA GLY A 189 5.89 -7.98 -16.95
C GLY A 189 6.88 -7.55 -15.86
N ARG A 190 8.17 -7.76 -16.13
CA ARG A 190 9.22 -7.72 -15.09
C ARG A 190 9.43 -6.36 -14.41
N ILE A 191 9.10 -5.26 -15.09
CA ILE A 191 9.45 -3.89 -14.64
C ILE A 191 8.25 -3.05 -14.23
N ASN A 192 7.05 -3.63 -14.21
CA ASN A 192 5.81 -2.88 -13.99
C ASN A 192 5.10 -3.41 -12.73
N PRO A 193 4.80 -2.54 -11.74
CA PRO A 193 5.00 -1.10 -11.73
C PRO A 193 6.48 -0.70 -11.56
N PRO A 194 6.92 0.46 -12.09
CA PRO A 194 8.32 0.90 -12.03
C PRO A 194 8.67 1.54 -10.67
N VAL A 195 8.29 0.84 -9.59
CA VAL A 195 8.55 1.20 -8.20
C VAL A 195 8.94 -0.08 -7.45
N PRO A 196 10.00 -0.09 -6.62
CA PRO A 196 10.32 -1.24 -5.78
C PRO A 196 9.20 -1.52 -4.79
N LEU A 197 8.74 -2.78 -4.76
CA LEU A 197 7.68 -3.22 -3.86
C LEU A 197 8.09 -4.48 -3.10
N LEU A 198 7.62 -4.58 -1.86
CA LEU A 198 7.60 -5.81 -1.10
C LEU A 198 6.14 -6.20 -0.81
N ILE A 199 5.69 -7.31 -1.38
CA ILE A 199 4.36 -7.84 -1.08
C ILE A 199 4.49 -8.98 -0.08
N ILE A 200 3.73 -8.88 1.02
CA ILE A 200 3.77 -9.82 2.13
C ILE A 200 2.41 -10.49 2.26
N GLY A 201 2.39 -11.80 2.04
CA GLY A 201 1.23 -12.66 2.27
C GLY A 201 1.18 -13.11 3.72
N ILE A 202 0.10 -12.80 4.43
CA ILE A 202 -0.08 -13.13 5.85
C ILE A 202 -1.21 -14.12 6.08
N GLU A 203 -1.08 -14.92 7.12
CA GLU A 203 -2.14 -15.77 7.65
C GLU A 203 -2.12 -15.79 9.20
N PRO A 204 -3.22 -16.21 9.85
CA PRO A 204 -3.31 -16.33 11.30
C PRO A 204 -2.14 -17.10 11.95
#